data_AF-L8J6M0-F1
#
_entry.id   AF-L8J6M0-F1
#
_cell.length_a   1.000
_cell.length_b   1.000
_cell.length_c   1.000
_cell.angle_alpha   90.00
_cell.angle_beta   90.00
_cell.angle_gamma   90.00
#
_symmetry.space_group_name_H-M   'P 1'
#
loop_
_entity.id
_entity.type
_entity.pdbx_description
1 polymer ?
#
loop_
_entity_poly.entity_id
_entity_poly.type
_entity_poly.pdbx_seq_one_letter_code
_entity_poly.pdbx_strand_id
1 'polypeptide(L)'
;MELQSDATAPVSGATNLIPLTLAEIKKKLSHLGVMDDDIEYLLSHSQADARAVAEQKDNLLVDMQWNFRSATPPPSTGMESPINWGQQSLLRTKKILGRVAFVINSPKFKHRFNSQLSCLKASTFVGGLNGADVIPNNYQGFKQVVFNALAKSDGHYNLYAYNKISGGNAYGGVGAPNMYFAPNQLDNSPMNQSAPLLLHELTHTFGYQHAGIEAGNFTPSNLPYYVQMITDNGGMNERDFPNLIDLYHHSYEKGYLLPDSDLNIDVFSQYFGNS
;
A
#
# COMPACT_ATOMS: atom_id res chain seq x y z
N MET A 1 -11.36 18.74 66.58
CA MET A 1 -11.86 17.84 65.52
C MET A 1 -11.26 18.37 64.23
N GLU A 2 -10.32 17.62 63.66
CA GLU A 2 -9.38 18.05 62.63
C GLU A 2 -10.05 18.38 61.29
N LEU A 3 -9.48 19.38 60.62
CA LEU A 3 -9.71 19.72 59.22
C LEU A 3 -9.07 18.65 58.33
N GLN A 4 -9.84 18.05 57.42
CA GLN A 4 -9.28 17.36 56.25
C GLN A 4 -9.69 18.13 54.98
N SER A 5 -8.70 18.82 54.41
CA SER A 5 -8.73 19.39 53.08
C SER A 5 -8.42 18.28 52.07
N ASP A 6 -9.39 17.90 51.25
CA ASP A 6 -9.14 17.08 50.07
C ASP A 6 -8.46 17.94 49.00
N ALA A 7 -7.13 17.84 48.95
CA ALA A 7 -6.32 18.35 47.86
C ALA A 7 -6.49 17.40 46.66
N THR A 8 -7.28 17.82 45.68
CA THR A 8 -7.30 17.18 44.37
C THR A 8 -5.92 17.35 43.72
N ALA A 9 -5.21 16.23 43.55
CA ALA A 9 -3.95 16.18 42.83
C ALA A 9 -4.12 16.68 41.38
N PRO A 10 -3.16 17.42 40.82
CA PRO A 10 -3.21 17.82 39.42
C PRO A 10 -2.98 16.59 38.54
N VAL A 11 -3.93 16.33 37.64
CA VAL A 11 -3.83 15.29 36.60
C VAL A 11 -2.62 15.61 35.73
N SER A 12 -1.58 14.79 35.85
CA SER A 12 -0.33 14.92 35.11
C SER A 12 -0.51 14.48 33.65
N GLY A 13 0.05 15.25 32.73
CA GLY A 13 0.66 14.68 31.53
C GLY A 13 -0.11 14.82 30.23
N ALA A 14 -0.63 16.00 29.90
CA ALA A 14 -0.70 16.36 28.49
C ALA A 14 0.75 16.50 28.01
N THR A 15 1.29 15.45 27.38
CA THR A 15 2.53 15.58 26.61
C THR A 15 2.28 16.63 25.54
N ASN A 16 2.77 17.84 25.76
CA ASN A 16 2.92 18.86 24.73
C ASN A 16 3.91 18.30 23.70
N LEU A 17 3.42 17.51 22.75
CA LEU A 17 4.19 17.16 21.57
C LEU A 17 4.40 18.45 20.80
N ILE A 18 5.64 18.91 20.75
CA ILE A 18 6.03 20.03 19.90
C ILE A 18 5.68 19.61 18.47
N PRO A 19 4.84 20.38 17.74
CA PRO A 19 4.50 20.06 16.37
C PRO A 19 5.76 19.96 15.51
N LEU A 20 5.81 18.99 14.61
CA LEU A 20 6.96 18.82 13.72
C LEU A 20 7.15 20.07 12.84
N THR A 21 8.40 20.51 12.75
CA THR A 21 8.84 21.51 11.78
C THR A 21 8.71 20.97 10.35
N LEU A 22 8.69 21.88 9.37
CA LEU A 22 8.61 21.48 7.96
C LEU A 22 9.80 20.59 7.55
N ALA A 23 11.01 20.88 8.05
CA ALA A 23 12.19 20.09 7.78
C ALA A 23 12.08 18.66 8.33
N GLU A 24 11.53 18.51 9.54
CA GLU A 24 11.29 17.19 10.15
C GLU A 24 10.25 16.39 9.39
N ILE A 25 9.19 17.03 8.88
CA ILE A 25 8.18 16.38 8.04
C ILE A 25 8.81 15.87 6.75
N LYS A 26 9.54 16.73 6.02
CA LYS A 26 10.24 16.33 4.79
C LYS A 26 11.16 15.14 5.02
N LYS A 27 11.98 15.20 6.08
CA LYS A 27 12.87 14.10 6.46
C LYS A 27 12.10 12.80 6.75
N LYS A 28 11.00 12.86 7.49
CA LYS A 28 10.21 11.66 7.80
C LYS A 28 9.50 11.07 6.58
N LEU A 29 9.06 11.90 5.65
CA LEU A 29 8.51 11.43 4.38
C LEU A 29 9.60 10.81 3.47
N SER A 30 10.83 11.33 3.47
CA SER A 30 11.92 10.72 2.73
C SER A 30 12.33 9.35 3.30
N HIS A 31 12.16 9.12 4.61
CA HIS A 31 12.35 7.80 5.22
C HIS A 31 11.30 6.76 4.74
N LEU A 32 10.18 7.18 4.14
CA LEU A 32 9.25 6.29 3.43
C LEU A 32 9.67 6.04 1.97
N GLY A 33 10.76 6.66 1.50
CA GLY A 33 11.19 6.62 0.11
C GLY A 33 10.41 7.55 -0.83
N VAL A 34 9.59 8.47 -0.30
CA VAL A 34 8.92 9.49 -1.11
C VAL A 34 9.97 10.44 -1.68
N MET A 35 9.93 10.71 -2.98
CA MET A 35 10.88 11.58 -3.66
C MET A 35 10.58 13.07 -3.38
N ASP A 36 11.60 13.92 -3.50
CA ASP A 36 11.51 15.35 -3.14
C ASP A 36 10.36 16.08 -3.88
N ASP A 37 10.15 15.79 -5.16
CA ASP A 37 9.07 16.39 -5.96
C ASP A 37 7.68 15.98 -5.46
N ASP A 38 7.50 14.70 -5.13
CA ASP A 38 6.27 14.20 -4.51
C ASP A 38 6.07 14.76 -3.09
N ILE A 39 7.15 14.98 -2.32
CA ILE A 39 7.10 15.61 -0.99
C ILE A 39 6.60 17.06 -1.13
N GLU A 40 7.13 17.85 -2.06
CA GLU A 40 6.65 19.23 -2.27
C GLU A 40 5.18 19.25 -2.73
N TYR A 41 4.79 18.31 -3.59
CA TYR A 41 3.40 18.20 -4.04
C TYR A 41 2.46 17.88 -2.85
N LEU A 42 2.81 16.88 -2.04
CA LEU A 42 2.07 16.52 -0.83
C LEU A 42 1.91 17.69 0.14
N LEU A 43 2.98 18.45 0.35
CA LEU A 43 2.97 19.59 1.27
C LEU A 43 2.16 20.78 0.76
N SER A 44 1.95 20.89 -0.55
CA SER A 44 1.15 21.94 -1.18
C SER A 44 -0.33 21.56 -1.36
N HIS A 45 -0.64 20.28 -1.57
CA HIS A 45 -2.00 19.82 -1.91
C HIS A 45 -2.65 18.94 -0.83
N SER A 46 -1.87 18.35 0.08
CA SER A 46 -2.34 17.37 1.09
C SER A 46 -1.59 17.51 2.41
N GLN A 47 -1.31 18.75 2.83
CA GLN A 47 -0.42 19.04 3.96
C GLN A 47 -0.85 18.37 5.27
N ALA A 48 -2.16 18.29 5.55
CA ALA A 48 -2.69 17.68 6.76
C ALA A 48 -2.36 16.18 6.81
N ASP A 49 -2.58 15.46 5.71
CA ASP A 49 -2.27 14.02 5.61
C ASP A 49 -0.76 13.79 5.61
N ALA A 50 0.03 14.64 4.95
CA ALA A 50 1.48 14.57 4.97
C ALA A 50 2.04 14.71 6.39
N ARG A 51 1.50 15.64 7.19
CA ARG A 51 1.81 15.79 8.62
C ARG A 51 1.38 14.58 9.43
N ALA A 52 0.15 14.12 9.24
CA ALA A 52 -0.38 12.96 9.96
C ALA A 52 0.43 11.69 9.70
N VAL A 53 0.92 11.48 8.48
CA VAL A 53 1.84 10.38 8.15
C VAL A 53 3.19 10.59 8.83
N ALA A 54 3.78 11.79 8.75
CA ALA A 54 5.07 12.06 9.40
C ALA A 54 5.02 11.93 10.94
N GLU A 55 3.90 12.24 11.58
CA GLU A 55 3.79 12.15 13.05
C GLU A 55 3.67 10.71 13.58
N GLN A 56 3.32 9.76 12.71
CA GLN A 56 3.18 8.35 13.09
C GLN A 56 4.54 7.70 13.35
N LYS A 57 4.62 6.95 14.45
CA LYS A 57 5.86 6.27 14.87
C LYS A 57 6.04 4.90 14.24
N ASP A 58 4.94 4.30 13.81
CA ASP A 58 4.86 2.92 13.38
C ASP A 58 4.41 2.88 11.91
N ASN A 59 4.91 3.76 11.05
CA ASN A 59 4.58 3.66 9.62
C ASN A 59 5.10 2.34 9.03
N LEU A 60 4.31 1.74 8.14
CA LEU A 60 4.73 0.61 7.33
C LEU A 60 5.76 1.05 6.29
N LEU A 61 6.70 0.16 5.94
CA LEU A 61 7.69 0.38 4.88
C LEU A 61 8.63 1.59 5.11
N VAL A 62 8.86 1.97 6.36
CA VAL A 62 9.89 2.95 6.73
C VAL A 62 11.28 2.33 6.61
N ASP A 63 12.23 3.09 6.07
CA ASP A 63 13.65 2.72 5.97
C ASP A 63 13.91 1.39 5.24
N MET A 64 13.00 1.01 4.33
CA MET A 64 13.12 -0.20 3.55
C MET A 64 14.33 -0.14 2.61
N GLN A 65 15.12 -1.21 2.62
CA GLN A 65 16.25 -1.37 1.73
C GLN A 65 15.84 -2.14 0.47
N TRP A 66 15.54 -1.37 -0.58
CA TRP A 66 15.15 -1.85 -1.91
C TRP A 66 16.37 -2.27 -2.73
N ASN A 67 16.69 -3.57 -2.73
CA ASN A 67 17.84 -4.13 -3.44
C ASN A 67 17.46 -4.54 -4.86
N PHE A 68 17.82 -3.72 -5.85
CA PHE A 68 17.64 -4.04 -7.26
C PHE A 68 18.69 -5.08 -7.69
N ARG A 69 18.23 -6.29 -8.01
CA ARG A 69 19.09 -7.44 -8.36
C ARG A 69 18.90 -7.82 -9.84
N SER A 70 19.99 -8.28 -10.47
CA SER A 70 19.90 -9.10 -11.68
C SER A 70 19.34 -10.47 -11.29
N ALA A 71 18.39 -10.97 -12.08
CA ALA A 71 17.60 -12.12 -11.70
C ALA A 71 18.24 -13.47 -12.12
N THR A 72 18.02 -14.50 -11.28
CA THR A 72 18.33 -15.92 -11.59
C THR A 72 17.15 -16.55 -12.34
N PRO A 73 17.16 -17.86 -12.72
CA PRO A 73 16.02 -18.48 -13.38
C PRO A 73 14.69 -18.17 -12.66
N PRO A 74 13.61 -17.98 -13.42
CA PRO A 74 12.35 -17.48 -12.88
C PRO A 74 11.84 -18.38 -11.75
N PRO A 75 11.32 -17.81 -10.65
CA PRO A 75 10.77 -18.57 -9.53
C PRO A 75 9.44 -19.27 -9.88
N SER A 76 8.82 -18.92 -11.01
CA SER A 76 7.53 -19.47 -11.45
C SER A 76 7.48 -19.59 -12.97
N THR A 77 6.59 -20.46 -13.47
CA THR A 77 6.39 -20.72 -14.90
C THR A 77 5.77 -19.54 -15.67
N GLY A 78 5.40 -18.46 -14.99
CA GLY A 78 4.79 -17.27 -15.58
C GLY A 78 5.77 -16.13 -15.90
N MET A 79 7.06 -16.30 -15.62
CA MET A 79 8.07 -15.27 -15.87
C MET A 79 9.03 -15.70 -16.98
N GLU A 80 9.33 -14.79 -17.90
CA GLU A 80 10.26 -15.05 -19.00
C GLU A 80 11.73 -14.93 -18.55
N SER A 81 12.66 -14.66 -19.46
CA SER A 81 14.09 -14.53 -19.16
C SER A 81 14.37 -13.33 -18.23
N PRO A 82 15.33 -13.48 -17.29
CA PRO A 82 15.79 -12.38 -16.45
C PRO A 82 16.47 -11.30 -17.29
N ILE A 83 16.32 -10.04 -16.89
CA ILE A 83 16.99 -8.89 -17.52
C ILE A 83 17.67 -8.02 -16.47
N ASN A 84 18.54 -7.13 -16.92
CA ASN A 84 19.09 -6.08 -16.06
C ASN A 84 18.12 -4.91 -15.94
N TRP A 85 18.16 -4.23 -14.80
CA TRP A 85 17.42 -3.00 -14.58
C TRP A 85 17.95 -1.87 -15.49
N GLY A 86 17.05 -1.22 -16.22
CA GLY A 86 17.31 0.07 -16.83
C GLY A 86 17.27 1.19 -15.78
N GLN A 87 18.03 2.27 -16.00
CA GLN A 87 18.08 3.41 -15.08
C GLN A 87 16.70 4.07 -14.90
N GLN A 88 15.95 4.23 -16.01
CA GLN A 88 14.60 4.79 -15.99
C GLN A 88 13.66 3.92 -15.15
N SER A 89 13.63 2.60 -15.40
CA SER A 89 12.74 1.69 -14.70
C SER A 89 13.06 1.58 -13.21
N LEU A 90 14.34 1.65 -12.85
CA LEU A 90 14.78 1.69 -11.45
C LEU A 90 14.24 2.94 -10.75
N LEU A 91 14.42 4.13 -11.34
CA LEU A 91 13.90 5.37 -10.77
C LEU A 91 12.37 5.36 -10.68
N ARG A 92 11.69 4.89 -11.74
CA ARG A 92 10.24 4.74 -11.78
C ARG A 92 9.72 3.83 -10.68
N THR A 93 10.34 2.66 -10.51
CA THR A 93 9.96 1.68 -9.47
C THR A 93 10.17 2.27 -8.07
N LYS A 94 11.31 2.93 -7.81
CA LYS A 94 11.55 3.60 -6.53
C LYS A 94 10.48 4.65 -6.23
N LYS A 95 10.12 5.46 -7.24
CA LYS A 95 9.09 6.48 -7.10
C LYS A 95 7.74 5.88 -6.73
N ILE A 96 7.32 4.82 -7.43
CA ILE A 96 6.06 4.14 -7.13
C ILE A 96 6.08 3.50 -5.73
N LEU A 97 7.17 2.85 -5.33
CA LEU A 97 7.30 2.26 -3.98
C LEU A 97 7.19 3.31 -2.87
N GLY A 98 7.81 4.49 -3.05
CA GLY A 98 7.67 5.62 -2.12
C GLY A 98 6.22 6.11 -2.01
N ARG A 99 5.54 6.25 -3.15
CA ARG A 99 4.13 6.62 -3.20
C ARG A 99 3.23 5.57 -2.51
N VAL A 100 3.50 4.28 -2.71
CA VAL A 100 2.79 3.18 -2.03
C VAL A 100 3.01 3.23 -0.53
N ALA A 101 4.25 3.45 -0.08
CA ALA A 101 4.58 3.58 1.34
C ALA A 101 3.88 4.79 1.99
N PHE A 102 3.71 5.89 1.26
CA PHE A 102 2.89 7.00 1.75
C PHE A 102 1.41 6.63 1.83
N VAL A 103 0.83 6.15 0.73
CA VAL A 103 -0.62 5.86 0.63
C VAL A 103 -1.07 4.89 1.70
N ILE A 104 -0.36 3.77 1.89
CA ILE A 104 -0.75 2.73 2.86
C ILE A 104 -0.80 3.29 4.29
N ASN A 105 0.04 4.28 4.61
CA ASN A 105 0.09 4.94 5.91
C ASN A 105 -0.83 6.17 6.04
N SER A 106 -1.46 6.60 4.95
CA SER A 106 -2.30 7.81 4.93
C SER A 106 -3.59 7.66 5.74
N PRO A 107 -4.11 8.75 6.35
CA PRO A 107 -5.40 8.72 7.03
C PRO A 107 -6.54 8.23 6.13
N LYS A 108 -6.55 8.66 4.86
CA LYS A 108 -7.57 8.25 3.88
C LYS A 108 -7.56 6.74 3.65
N PHE A 109 -6.41 6.15 3.38
CA PHE A 109 -6.31 4.69 3.17
C PHE A 109 -6.79 3.92 4.40
N LYS A 110 -6.35 4.32 5.60
CA LYS A 110 -6.74 3.64 6.85
C LYS A 110 -8.24 3.68 7.09
N HIS A 111 -8.85 4.83 6.83
CA HIS A 111 -10.28 5.00 6.95
C HIS A 111 -11.01 4.08 5.97
N ARG A 112 -10.64 4.11 4.69
CA ARG A 112 -11.27 3.29 3.64
C ARG A 112 -11.05 1.80 3.85
N PHE A 113 -9.85 1.43 4.29
CA PHE A 113 -9.52 0.05 4.66
C PHE A 113 -10.47 -0.43 5.75
N ASN A 114 -10.74 0.35 6.79
CA ASN A 114 -11.65 -0.10 7.85
C ASN A 114 -13.11 -0.15 7.41
N SER A 115 -13.56 0.80 6.58
CA SER A 115 -14.98 0.89 6.20
C SER A 115 -15.43 -0.19 5.23
N GLN A 116 -14.50 -0.79 4.46
CA GLN A 116 -14.84 -1.76 3.41
C GLN A 116 -14.37 -3.20 3.72
N LEU A 117 -13.95 -3.52 4.95
CA LEU A 117 -13.52 -4.89 5.31
C LEU A 117 -14.61 -5.94 5.13
N SER A 118 -15.88 -5.56 5.24
CA SER A 118 -17.04 -6.45 5.05
C SER A 118 -17.14 -7.03 3.63
N CYS A 119 -16.43 -6.43 2.66
CA CYS A 119 -16.36 -6.94 1.29
C CYS A 119 -15.49 -8.19 1.12
N LEU A 120 -14.69 -8.53 2.14
CA LEU A 120 -13.83 -9.72 2.20
C LEU A 120 -14.63 -10.96 2.62
N LYS A 121 -14.21 -12.15 2.16
CA LYS A 121 -14.84 -13.42 2.53
C LYS A 121 -13.84 -14.33 3.23
N ALA A 122 -14.18 -14.83 4.42
CA ALA A 122 -13.25 -15.66 5.19
C ALA A 122 -12.81 -16.92 4.42
N SER A 123 -13.68 -17.49 3.59
CA SER A 123 -13.37 -18.65 2.75
C SER A 123 -12.26 -18.40 1.73
N THR A 124 -11.89 -17.14 1.45
CA THR A 124 -10.84 -16.80 0.50
C THR A 124 -9.47 -16.57 1.14
N PHE A 125 -9.34 -16.73 2.45
CA PHE A 125 -8.08 -16.57 3.18
C PHE A 125 -7.48 -17.95 3.46
N VAL A 126 -7.08 -18.65 2.40
CA VAL A 126 -6.54 -20.01 2.47
C VAL A 126 -5.06 -20.00 2.10
N GLY A 127 -4.24 -20.75 2.85
CA GLY A 127 -2.81 -20.87 2.60
C GLY A 127 -1.98 -19.62 2.97
N GLY A 128 -2.59 -18.62 3.60
CA GLY A 128 -1.90 -17.43 4.07
C GLY A 128 -0.75 -17.77 5.03
N LEU A 129 0.32 -16.99 4.95
CA LEU A 129 1.49 -17.12 5.84
C LEU A 129 1.52 -15.98 6.86
N ASN A 130 2.15 -16.17 8.02
CA ASN A 130 2.40 -15.10 8.99
C ASN A 130 1.13 -14.44 9.59
N GLY A 131 0.03 -15.19 9.67
CA GLY A 131 -1.27 -14.66 10.12
C GLY A 131 -2.08 -13.98 9.01
N ALA A 132 -1.68 -14.15 7.75
CA ALA A 132 -2.40 -13.70 6.57
C ALA A 132 -3.46 -14.71 6.07
N ASP A 133 -3.80 -15.71 6.89
CA ASP A 133 -4.81 -16.74 6.67
C ASP A 133 -6.18 -16.38 7.27
N VAL A 134 -6.34 -15.15 7.75
CA VAL A 134 -7.61 -14.61 8.24
C VAL A 134 -7.82 -13.18 7.76
N ILE A 135 -9.09 -12.76 7.73
CA ILE A 135 -9.42 -11.34 7.51
C ILE A 135 -8.90 -10.55 8.72
N PRO A 136 -8.10 -9.48 8.52
CA PRO A 136 -7.71 -8.61 9.62
C PRO A 136 -8.93 -7.87 10.17
N ASN A 137 -9.06 -7.78 11.50
CA ASN A 137 -10.19 -7.11 12.14
C ASN A 137 -10.32 -5.61 11.82
N ASN A 138 -9.20 -4.97 11.45
CA ASN A 138 -9.07 -3.56 11.08
C ASN A 138 -7.65 -3.32 10.51
N TYR A 139 -7.35 -2.08 10.12
CA TYR A 139 -6.05 -1.66 9.62
C TYR A 139 -4.90 -1.97 10.60
N GLN A 140 -5.13 -1.88 11.91
CA GLN A 140 -4.10 -2.24 12.90
C GLN A 140 -3.79 -3.74 12.88
N GLY A 141 -4.81 -4.60 12.70
CA GLY A 141 -4.62 -6.04 12.49
C GLY A 141 -3.82 -6.33 11.22
N PHE A 142 -4.16 -5.66 10.11
CA PHE A 142 -3.40 -5.76 8.86
C PHE A 142 -1.93 -5.34 9.06
N LYS A 143 -1.71 -4.19 9.70
CA LYS A 143 -0.39 -3.65 10.02
C LYS A 143 0.48 -4.61 10.82
N GLN A 144 -0.11 -5.33 11.78
CA GLN A 144 0.60 -6.34 12.56
C GLN A 144 1.10 -7.49 11.67
N VAL A 145 0.28 -7.95 10.71
CA VAL A 145 0.71 -8.97 9.73
C VAL A 145 1.89 -8.45 8.90
N VAL A 146 1.81 -7.20 8.43
CA VAL A 146 2.91 -6.57 7.67
C VAL A 146 4.18 -6.51 8.52
N PHE A 147 4.12 -6.03 9.76
CA PHE A 147 5.29 -5.97 10.63
C PHE A 147 5.89 -7.35 10.91
N ASN A 148 5.07 -8.37 11.12
CA ASN A 148 5.55 -9.74 11.30
C ASN A 148 6.29 -10.26 10.06
N ALA A 149 5.85 -9.88 8.86
CA ALA A 149 6.54 -10.22 7.61
C ALA A 149 7.85 -9.43 7.44
N LEU A 150 7.83 -8.11 7.67
CA LEU A 150 9.01 -7.24 7.55
C LEU A 150 10.11 -7.56 8.57
N ALA A 151 9.74 -7.99 9.79
CA ALA A 151 10.70 -8.41 10.79
C ALA A 151 11.54 -9.63 10.35
N LYS A 152 10.98 -10.49 9.49
CA LYS A 152 11.71 -11.65 8.93
C LYS A 152 12.67 -11.28 7.82
N SER A 153 12.44 -10.14 7.17
CA SER A 153 13.29 -9.65 6.08
C SER A 153 14.37 -8.68 6.56
N ASP A 154 14.40 -8.34 7.85
CA ASP A 154 15.27 -7.32 8.44
C ASP A 154 15.21 -5.98 7.67
N GLY A 155 14.02 -5.64 7.15
CA GLY A 155 13.82 -4.42 6.34
C GLY A 155 14.43 -4.46 4.92
N HIS A 156 14.96 -5.60 4.45
CA HIS A 156 15.52 -5.73 3.10
C HIS A 156 14.55 -6.41 2.13
N TYR A 157 14.41 -5.85 0.93
CA TYR A 157 13.66 -6.46 -0.18
C TYR A 157 14.55 -6.67 -1.38
N ASN A 158 14.39 -7.78 -2.09
CA ASN A 158 15.02 -7.98 -3.39
C ASN A 158 14.00 -7.72 -4.50
N LEU A 159 14.40 -6.92 -5.48
CA LEU A 159 13.58 -6.54 -6.63
C LEU A 159 14.28 -7.06 -7.88
N TYR A 160 13.61 -7.99 -8.57
CA TYR A 160 14.15 -8.69 -9.73
C TYR A 160 13.46 -8.23 -11.01
N ALA A 161 14.21 -8.14 -12.10
CA ALA A 161 13.70 -7.73 -13.41
C ALA A 161 13.64 -8.90 -14.39
N TYR A 162 12.52 -9.01 -15.09
CA TYR A 162 12.23 -10.01 -16.11
C TYR A 162 11.71 -9.35 -17.38
N ASN A 163 11.89 -10.00 -18.52
CA ASN A 163 11.40 -9.46 -19.80
C ASN A 163 9.87 -9.30 -19.81
N LYS A 164 9.17 -10.27 -19.20
CA LYS A 164 7.72 -10.32 -19.12
C LYS A 164 7.28 -11.12 -17.89
N ILE A 165 6.15 -10.72 -17.33
CA ILE A 165 5.38 -11.49 -16.35
C ILE A 165 4.01 -11.77 -16.95
N SER A 166 3.56 -13.04 -16.90
CA SER A 166 2.24 -13.43 -17.40
C SER A 166 1.16 -12.91 -16.47
N GLY A 167 0.14 -12.25 -17.02
CA GLY A 167 -1.01 -11.76 -16.26
C GLY A 167 -0.80 -10.42 -15.53
N GLY A 168 0.37 -9.78 -15.63
CA GLY A 168 0.64 -8.50 -14.97
C GLY A 168 2.00 -7.91 -15.34
N ASN A 169 2.39 -6.82 -14.68
CA ASN A 169 3.71 -6.20 -14.82
C ASN A 169 4.59 -6.35 -13.56
N ALA A 170 4.06 -6.99 -12.52
CA ALA A 170 4.72 -7.28 -11.26
C ALA A 170 4.22 -8.62 -10.69
N TYR A 171 4.98 -9.19 -9.77
CA TYR A 171 4.62 -10.37 -8.98
C TYR A 171 5.28 -10.30 -7.61
N GLY A 172 4.53 -10.57 -6.54
CA GLY A 172 5.04 -10.68 -5.17
C GLY A 172 5.31 -12.12 -4.77
N GLY A 173 6.53 -12.41 -4.30
CA GLY A 173 6.85 -13.73 -3.74
C GLY A 173 6.09 -13.96 -2.43
N VAL A 174 5.18 -14.93 -2.39
CA VAL A 174 4.31 -15.15 -1.23
C VAL A 174 5.11 -15.36 0.06
N GLY A 175 4.89 -14.49 1.06
CA GLY A 175 5.54 -14.54 2.38
C GLY A 175 7.05 -14.32 2.35
N ALA A 176 7.61 -13.88 1.22
CA ALA A 176 9.03 -13.63 1.03
C ALA A 176 9.25 -12.17 0.60
N PRO A 177 10.34 -11.52 1.04
CA PRO A 177 10.63 -10.13 0.69
C PRO A 177 11.24 -9.98 -0.71
N ASN A 178 10.61 -10.64 -1.69
CA ASN A 178 11.05 -10.67 -3.08
C ASN A 178 9.89 -10.18 -3.96
N MET A 179 10.19 -9.21 -4.81
CA MET A 179 9.27 -8.76 -5.84
C MET A 179 9.93 -8.90 -7.21
N TYR A 180 9.12 -9.14 -8.21
CA TYR A 180 9.53 -9.44 -9.56
C TYR A 180 8.78 -8.49 -10.48
N PHE A 181 9.46 -7.87 -11.43
CA PHE A 181 8.90 -6.84 -12.29
C PHE A 181 9.17 -7.17 -13.75
N ALA A 182 8.29 -6.67 -14.61
CA ALA A 182 8.53 -6.50 -16.04
C ALA A 182 8.76 -5.00 -16.34
N PRO A 183 10.02 -4.51 -16.27
CA PRO A 183 10.34 -3.09 -16.41
C PRO A 183 9.73 -2.42 -17.63
N ASN A 184 9.77 -3.09 -18.80
CA ASN A 184 9.22 -2.55 -20.04
C ASN A 184 7.71 -2.29 -19.95
N GLN A 185 6.96 -3.11 -19.20
CA GLN A 185 5.52 -2.90 -19.01
C GLN A 185 5.26 -1.79 -17.98
N LEU A 186 6.08 -1.72 -16.92
CA LEU A 186 5.99 -0.66 -15.91
C LEU A 186 6.27 0.73 -16.50
N ASP A 187 7.29 0.84 -17.35
CA ASP A 187 7.70 2.11 -17.97
C ASP A 187 6.64 2.67 -18.93
N ASN A 188 5.85 1.80 -19.54
CA ASN A 188 4.80 2.17 -20.50
C ASN A 188 3.40 2.31 -19.88
N SER A 189 3.25 2.08 -18.57
CA SER A 189 1.96 2.19 -17.86
C SER A 189 1.93 3.47 -17.02
N PRO A 190 0.80 4.21 -16.91
CA PRO A 190 0.68 5.33 -15.97
C PRO A 190 1.06 4.94 -14.53
N MET A 191 1.70 5.86 -13.78
CA MET A 191 2.18 5.56 -12.42
C MET A 191 1.03 5.24 -11.47
N ASN A 192 -0.06 6.02 -11.55
CA ASN A 192 -1.27 5.86 -10.76
C ASN A 192 -2.03 4.55 -11.05
N GLN A 193 -1.86 3.96 -12.23
CA GLN A 193 -2.38 2.62 -12.54
C GLN A 193 -1.45 1.49 -12.06
N SER A 194 -0.15 1.75 -12.01
CA SER A 194 0.83 0.76 -11.57
C SER A 194 0.91 0.66 -10.04
N ALA A 195 0.67 1.75 -9.32
CA ALA A 195 0.83 1.79 -7.86
C ALA A 195 -0.16 0.90 -7.08
N PRO A 196 -1.47 0.85 -7.41
CA PRO A 196 -2.42 -0.11 -6.83
C PRO A 196 -2.01 -1.56 -7.06
N LEU A 197 -1.53 -1.90 -8.26
CA LEU A 197 -1.02 -3.23 -8.58
C LEU A 197 0.27 -3.54 -7.79
N LEU A 198 1.18 -2.59 -7.62
CA LEU A 198 2.36 -2.81 -6.79
C LEU A 198 2.00 -3.01 -5.32
N LEU A 199 0.96 -2.33 -4.82
CA LEU A 199 0.41 -2.57 -3.49
C LEU A 199 -0.22 -3.97 -3.39
N HIS A 200 -0.95 -4.42 -4.42
CA HIS A 200 -1.44 -5.80 -4.53
C HIS A 200 -0.29 -6.79 -4.35
N GLU A 201 0.76 -6.67 -5.16
CA GLU A 201 1.90 -7.59 -5.12
C GLU A 201 2.66 -7.53 -3.79
N LEU A 202 2.76 -6.36 -3.15
CA LEU A 202 3.33 -6.26 -1.80
C LEU A 202 2.51 -7.04 -0.76
N THR A 203 1.19 -7.13 -0.88
CA THR A 203 0.43 -7.97 0.06
C THR A 203 0.75 -9.45 -0.05
N HIS A 204 1.15 -9.93 -1.23
CA HIS A 204 1.67 -11.28 -1.38
C HIS A 204 2.96 -11.47 -0.58
N THR A 205 3.88 -10.50 -0.60
CA THR A 205 5.13 -10.59 0.17
C THR A 205 4.88 -10.61 1.68
N PHE A 206 3.77 -10.05 2.15
CA PHE A 206 3.36 -10.14 3.55
C PHE A 206 2.80 -11.51 3.95
N GLY A 207 2.36 -12.31 2.95
CA GLY A 207 1.88 -13.68 3.13
C GLY A 207 0.45 -13.92 2.66
N TYR A 208 -0.27 -12.89 2.20
CA TYR A 208 -1.63 -13.07 1.68
C TYR A 208 -1.58 -13.79 0.32
N GLN A 209 -2.58 -14.61 0.02
CA GLN A 209 -2.68 -15.34 -1.24
C GLN A 209 -4.04 -15.11 -1.90
N HIS A 210 -4.13 -15.42 -3.18
CA HIS A 210 -5.43 -15.61 -3.82
C HIS A 210 -5.99 -16.97 -3.40
N ALA A 211 -7.31 -17.06 -3.25
CA ALA A 211 -8.01 -18.32 -2.99
C ALA A 211 -8.06 -19.27 -4.21
N GLY A 212 -7.30 -18.98 -5.27
CA GLY A 212 -7.48 -19.61 -6.59
C GLY A 212 -8.78 -19.20 -7.27
N ILE A 213 -8.98 -19.73 -8.48
CA ILE A 213 -10.23 -19.58 -9.25
C ILE A 213 -11.15 -20.74 -8.84
N GLU A 214 -12.21 -20.47 -8.09
CA GLU A 214 -13.26 -21.49 -7.90
C GLU A 214 -14.14 -21.52 -9.16
N ALA A 215 -14.15 -22.67 -9.85
CA ALA A 215 -15.06 -22.97 -10.97
C ALA A 215 -15.12 -21.90 -12.08
N GLY A 216 -13.99 -21.29 -12.44
CA GLY A 216 -13.92 -20.28 -13.52
C GLY A 216 -14.33 -18.87 -13.11
N ASN A 217 -14.71 -18.63 -11.84
CA ASN A 217 -15.04 -17.30 -11.34
C ASN A 217 -13.86 -16.70 -10.58
N PHE A 218 -13.48 -15.49 -11.00
CA PHE A 218 -12.59 -14.61 -10.26
C PHE A 218 -13.16 -14.35 -8.86
N THR A 219 -12.38 -14.63 -7.80
CA THR A 219 -12.82 -14.44 -6.41
C THR A 219 -12.03 -13.29 -5.78
N PRO A 220 -12.39 -12.01 -6.08
CA PRO A 220 -11.64 -10.86 -5.59
C PRO A 220 -11.75 -10.64 -4.08
N SER A 221 -12.55 -11.42 -3.37
CA SER A 221 -12.86 -11.25 -1.93
C SER A 221 -11.69 -11.47 -0.95
N ASN A 222 -10.43 -11.44 -1.43
CA ASN A 222 -9.20 -11.58 -0.65
C ASN A 222 -8.44 -10.24 -0.52
N LEU A 223 -7.43 -10.20 0.35
CA LEU A 223 -6.73 -8.96 0.69
C LEU A 223 -5.96 -8.31 -0.48
N PRO A 224 -5.21 -9.05 -1.33
CA PRO A 224 -4.52 -8.44 -2.47
C PRO A 224 -5.44 -7.64 -3.39
N TYR A 225 -6.56 -8.21 -3.81
CA TYR A 225 -7.53 -7.48 -4.62
C TYR A 225 -8.24 -6.37 -3.85
N TYR A 226 -8.50 -6.57 -2.57
CA TYR A 226 -9.11 -5.55 -1.71
C TYR A 226 -8.29 -4.26 -1.69
N VAL A 227 -7.00 -4.35 -1.36
CA VAL A 227 -6.14 -3.17 -1.28
C VAL A 227 -5.97 -2.49 -2.63
N GLN A 228 -5.88 -3.28 -3.71
CA GLN A 228 -5.83 -2.74 -5.06
C GLN A 228 -7.09 -1.94 -5.36
N MET A 229 -8.27 -2.55 -5.21
CA MET A 229 -9.55 -1.96 -5.58
C MET A 229 -9.90 -0.71 -4.78
N ILE A 230 -9.60 -0.65 -3.48
CA ILE A 230 -9.84 0.57 -2.70
C ILE A 230 -8.88 1.70 -3.07
N THR A 231 -7.75 1.40 -3.69
CA THR A 231 -6.79 2.41 -4.15
C THR A 231 -6.88 2.74 -5.63
N ASP A 232 -7.60 1.94 -6.43
CA ASP A 232 -7.90 2.19 -7.84
C ASP A 232 -8.90 3.35 -8.02
N ASN A 233 -9.13 3.76 -9.27
CA ASN A 233 -10.12 4.78 -9.63
C ASN A 233 -11.51 4.43 -9.06
N GLY A 234 -12.11 5.39 -8.35
CA GLY A 234 -13.38 5.23 -7.65
C GLY A 234 -13.33 4.36 -6.38
N GLY A 235 -12.18 3.75 -6.08
CA GLY A 235 -11.97 2.95 -4.88
C GLY A 235 -12.15 3.73 -3.59
N MET A 236 -11.83 5.02 -3.62
CA MET A 236 -11.93 5.96 -2.49
C MET A 236 -13.25 6.73 -2.43
N ASN A 237 -14.23 6.40 -3.29
CA ASN A 237 -15.54 7.05 -3.25
C ASN A 237 -16.21 6.87 -1.87
N GLU A 238 -16.97 7.87 -1.43
CA GLU A 238 -17.75 7.83 -0.17
C GLU A 238 -18.86 6.77 -0.17
N ARG A 239 -19.09 6.10 -1.30
CA ARG A 239 -20.03 4.98 -1.41
C ARG A 239 -19.41 3.70 -0.87
N ASP A 240 -20.15 3.05 0.01
CA ASP A 240 -19.86 1.69 0.45
C ASP A 240 -20.41 0.67 -0.56
N PHE A 241 -19.66 -0.40 -0.79
CA PHE A 241 -20.06 -1.52 -1.65
C PHE A 241 -20.40 -2.74 -0.79
N PRO A 242 -21.39 -3.55 -1.16
CA PRO A 242 -21.77 -4.72 -0.35
C PRO A 242 -20.80 -5.90 -0.56
N ASN A 243 -19.98 -5.90 -1.61
CA ASN A 243 -18.92 -6.88 -1.85
C ASN A 243 -17.86 -6.33 -2.85
N LEU A 244 -16.72 -7.02 -2.95
CA LEU A 244 -15.64 -6.61 -3.86
C LEU A 244 -15.97 -6.77 -5.35
N ILE A 245 -16.90 -7.66 -5.72
CA ILE A 245 -17.34 -7.81 -7.11
C ILE A 245 -18.10 -6.56 -7.55
N ASP A 246 -18.94 -5.99 -6.68
CA ASP A 246 -19.66 -4.75 -6.98
C ASP A 246 -18.73 -3.53 -7.02
N LEU A 247 -17.70 -3.48 -6.17
CA LEU A 247 -16.64 -2.48 -6.28
C LEU A 247 -15.86 -2.64 -7.60
N TYR A 248 -15.51 -3.87 -7.97
CA TYR A 248 -14.85 -4.19 -9.23
C TYR A 248 -15.69 -3.76 -10.44
N HIS A 249 -16.97 -4.13 -10.48
CA HIS A 249 -17.88 -3.70 -11.54
C HIS A 249 -18.03 -2.19 -11.55
N HIS A 250 -18.09 -1.52 -10.39
CA HIS A 250 -18.13 -0.07 -10.36
C HIS A 250 -16.88 0.58 -10.97
N SER A 251 -15.69 0.10 -10.63
CA SER A 251 -14.43 0.58 -11.21
C SER A 251 -14.31 0.26 -12.71
N TYR A 252 -14.83 -0.90 -13.15
CA TYR A 252 -14.76 -1.38 -14.54
C TYR A 252 -15.81 -0.73 -15.45
N GLU A 253 -17.10 -0.72 -15.05
CA GLU A 253 -18.24 -0.18 -15.82
C GLU A 253 -18.17 1.33 -16.00
N LYS A 254 -17.47 2.04 -15.10
CA LYS A 254 -17.22 3.49 -15.23
C LYS A 254 -16.01 3.82 -16.09
N GLY A 255 -15.40 2.83 -16.77
CA GLY A 255 -14.39 3.06 -17.79
C GLY A 255 -13.18 3.89 -17.33
N TYR A 256 -12.72 3.68 -16.09
CA TYR A 256 -11.65 4.46 -15.46
C TYR A 256 -11.88 5.99 -15.39
N LEU A 257 -13.04 6.51 -15.82
CA LEU A 257 -13.31 7.93 -15.96
C LEU A 257 -14.78 8.23 -15.64
N LEU A 258 -15.02 8.85 -14.48
CA LEU A 258 -16.04 9.89 -14.44
C LEU A 258 -15.27 11.23 -14.47
N PRO A 259 -15.35 11.99 -15.57
CA PRO A 259 -15.06 13.41 -15.47
C PRO A 259 -16.16 14.05 -14.61
N ASP A 260 -15.77 15.03 -13.81
CA ASP A 260 -16.64 16.00 -13.12
C ASP A 260 -16.98 15.79 -11.65
N SER A 261 -16.26 14.92 -10.93
CA SER A 261 -16.10 15.16 -9.49
C SER A 261 -14.69 14.81 -9.05
N ASP A 262 -14.06 15.68 -8.28
CA ASP A 262 -12.81 15.43 -7.55
C ASP A 262 -12.90 14.20 -6.59
N LEU A 263 -14.07 13.55 -6.54
CA LEU A 263 -14.38 12.38 -5.74
C LEU A 263 -13.96 11.06 -6.41
N ASN A 264 -13.83 10.97 -7.74
CA ASN A 264 -13.63 9.69 -8.45
C ASN A 264 -12.19 9.42 -8.92
N ILE A 265 -11.23 10.24 -8.50
CA ILE A 265 -9.79 10.05 -8.78
C ILE A 265 -9.19 9.05 -7.79
N ASP A 266 -8.30 8.16 -8.28
CA ASP A 266 -7.57 7.23 -7.42
C ASP A 266 -6.76 7.96 -6.33
N VAL A 267 -6.48 7.26 -5.24
CA VAL A 267 -5.81 7.86 -4.08
C VAL A 267 -4.39 8.34 -4.41
N PHE A 268 -3.71 7.72 -5.39
CA PHE A 268 -2.38 8.14 -5.79
C PHE A 268 -2.46 9.46 -6.56
N SER A 269 -3.41 9.62 -7.47
CA SER A 269 -3.65 10.88 -8.17
C SER A 269 -4.06 12.01 -7.22
N GLN A 270 -4.84 11.72 -6.17
CA GLN A 270 -5.17 12.71 -5.13
C GLN A 270 -3.93 13.23 -4.40
N TYR A 271 -2.95 12.36 -4.15
CA TYR A 271 -1.76 12.70 -3.37
C TYR A 271 -0.57 13.17 -4.21
N PHE A 272 -0.49 12.80 -5.49
CA PHE A 272 0.70 13.02 -6.32
C PHE A 272 0.39 13.61 -7.70
N GLY A 273 -0.88 13.88 -8.01
CA GLY A 273 -1.32 14.27 -9.34
C GLY A 273 -1.23 13.13 -10.36
N ASN A 274 -1.49 13.45 -11.63
CA ASN A 274 -1.55 12.47 -12.73
C ASN A 274 -0.16 12.11 -13.32
N SER A 275 0.95 12.51 -12.68
CA SER A 275 2.32 12.40 -13.21
C SER A 275 3.09 11.18 -12.70
#